data_AF-A0A142YEJ5-F1
#
_entry.id   AF-A0A142YEJ5-F1
#
_cell.length_a   1.000
_cell.length_b   1.000
_cell.length_c   1.000
_cell.angle_alpha   90.00
_cell.angle_beta   90.00
_cell.angle_gamma   90.00
#
_symmetry.space_group_name_H-M   'P 1'
#
loop_
_entity.id
_entity.type
_entity.pdbx_description
1 polymer ?
#
loop_
_entity_poly.entity_id
_entity_poly.type
_entity_poly.pdbx_seq_one_letter_code
_entity_poly.pdbx_strand_id
1 'polypeptide(L)'
;MKNSATPHEPDWAIASTKLVLACDEAIGRFAREHPDACCSFLALAVGSCFGEVVIAFDTLANGLARAKRHESLVVRTRNRTLATEFGWRNVGFHLNRSLIVSHAPSAAEFAYPDFARMHFADWEPYFLDRDRPAEDDPTGKVAVLLQGVANSIVDRGLLRRLNLASPFYVGAEFAREDLGLVVLRATNWPS
;
A
#
# COMPACT_ATOMS: atom_id res chain seq x y z
N MET A 1 7.78 40.87 8.25
CA MET A 1 8.37 39.96 7.24
C MET A 1 8.35 38.56 7.84
N LYS A 2 7.47 37.67 7.37
CA LYS A 2 7.56 36.25 7.73
C LYS A 2 8.71 35.68 6.89
N ASN A 3 9.73 35.13 7.54
CA ASN A 3 10.73 34.31 6.86
C ASN A 3 9.99 33.11 6.25
N SER A 4 9.68 33.18 4.96
CA SER A 4 9.22 32.04 4.17
C SER A 4 10.45 31.17 3.89
N ALA A 5 10.89 30.41 4.89
CA ALA A 5 11.80 29.32 4.66
C ALA A 5 11.02 28.27 3.87
N THR A 6 11.32 28.14 2.59
CA THR A 6 10.81 27.06 1.75
C THR A 6 11.17 25.74 2.44
N PRO A 7 10.21 24.82 2.69
CA PRO A 7 10.51 23.55 3.32
C PRO A 7 11.58 22.82 2.49
N HIS A 8 12.61 22.36 3.20
CA HIS A 8 13.70 21.59 2.61
C HIS A 8 13.16 20.24 2.11
N GLU A 9 13.71 19.76 1.00
CA GLU A 9 13.37 18.43 0.49
C GLU A 9 13.74 17.36 1.53
N PRO A 10 12.85 16.39 1.79
CA PRO A 10 13.14 15.27 2.68
C PRO A 10 14.37 14.48 2.22
N ASP A 11 15.14 13.98 3.19
CA ASP A 11 16.19 13.02 2.89
C ASP A 11 15.58 11.63 2.63
N TRP A 12 15.31 11.36 1.34
CA TRP A 12 14.71 10.11 0.89
C TRP A 12 15.53 8.86 1.23
N ALA A 13 16.87 8.97 1.29
CA ALA A 13 17.74 7.84 1.62
C ALA A 13 17.65 7.50 3.10
N ILE A 14 17.64 8.52 3.96
CA ILE A 14 17.38 8.34 5.40
C ILE A 14 15.98 7.79 5.62
N ALA A 15 14.97 8.32 4.92
CA ALA A 15 13.60 7.85 5.06
C ALA A 15 13.44 6.38 4.66
N SER A 16 14.07 5.97 3.55
CA SER A 16 14.12 4.57 3.11
C SER A 16 14.73 3.66 4.17
N THR A 17 15.88 4.07 4.72
CA THR A 17 16.56 3.31 5.78
C THR A 17 15.68 3.15 7.01
N LYS A 18 15.04 4.23 7.46
CA LYS A 18 14.16 4.19 8.62
C LYS A 18 12.93 3.31 8.38
N LEU A 19 12.31 3.37 7.19
CA LEU A 19 11.19 2.50 6.83
C LEU A 19 11.58 1.02 6.82
N VAL A 20 12.75 0.67 6.27
CA VAL A 20 13.23 -0.71 6.28
C VAL A 20 13.41 -1.23 7.71
N LEU A 21 13.97 -0.40 8.61
CA LEU A 21 14.12 -0.75 10.02
C LEU A 21 12.75 -0.90 10.73
N ALA A 22 11.81 0.00 10.46
CA ALA A 22 10.46 -0.08 11.02
C ALA A 22 9.72 -1.34 10.54
N CYS A 23 9.87 -1.70 9.26
CA CYS A 23 9.36 -2.95 8.70
C CYS A 23 10.02 -4.17 9.34
N ASP A 24 11.33 -4.14 9.54
CA ASP A 24 12.06 -5.24 10.20
C ASP A 24 11.52 -5.49 11.61
N GLU A 25 11.37 -4.43 12.40
CA GLU A 25 10.80 -4.50 13.74
C GLU A 25 9.35 -4.99 13.71
N ALA A 26 8.51 -4.42 12.83
CA ALA A 26 7.10 -4.79 12.71
C ALA A 26 6.93 -6.26 12.29
N ILE A 27 7.71 -6.75 11.32
CA ILE A 27 7.72 -8.15 10.91
C ILE A 27 8.13 -9.05 12.07
N GLY A 28 9.20 -8.70 12.78
CA GLY A 28 9.67 -9.47 13.93
C GLY A 28 8.66 -9.50 15.08
N ARG A 29 7.96 -8.39 15.32
CA ARG A 29 6.89 -8.31 16.31
C ARG A 29 5.66 -9.13 15.89
N PHE A 30 5.21 -8.99 14.65
CA PHE A 30 4.09 -9.75 14.10
C PHE A 30 4.33 -11.27 14.19
N ALA A 31 5.52 -11.73 13.82
CA ALA A 31 5.89 -13.15 13.92
C ALA A 31 5.79 -13.71 15.35
N ARG A 32 6.12 -12.89 16.37
CA ARG A 32 6.04 -13.30 17.77
C ARG A 32 4.63 -13.23 18.33
N GLU A 33 3.86 -12.21 17.96
CA GLU A 33 2.49 -12.00 18.46
C GLU A 33 1.48 -12.91 17.76
N HIS A 34 1.76 -13.33 16.52
CA HIS A 34 0.85 -14.11 15.68
C HIS A 34 1.56 -15.28 14.96
N PRO A 35 2.22 -16.20 15.69
CA PRO A 35 3.04 -17.26 15.07
C PRO A 35 2.23 -18.22 14.18
N ASP A 36 0.96 -18.44 14.51
CA ASP A 36 0.07 -19.35 13.77
C ASP A 36 -0.63 -18.68 12.58
N ALA A 37 -0.54 -17.35 12.45
CA ALA A 37 -1.20 -16.63 11.38
C ALA A 37 -0.49 -16.89 10.04
N CYS A 38 -1.19 -17.52 9.11
CA CYS A 38 -0.76 -17.61 7.72
C CYS A 38 -0.89 -16.22 7.07
N CYS A 39 0.21 -15.48 7.06
CA CYS A 39 0.29 -14.11 6.58
C CYS A 39 0.34 -14.11 5.05
N SER A 40 -0.53 -13.32 4.40
CA SER A 40 -0.64 -13.28 2.94
C SER A 40 -0.21 -11.95 2.33
N PHE A 41 -0.15 -10.89 3.13
CA PHE A 41 0.14 -9.55 2.65
C PHE A 41 0.85 -8.71 3.71
N LEU A 42 1.88 -7.97 3.29
CA LEU A 42 2.44 -6.82 4.00
C LEU A 42 2.24 -5.55 3.16
N ALA A 43 1.56 -4.54 3.69
CA ALA A 43 1.32 -3.29 2.98
C ALA A 43 1.89 -2.07 3.71
N LEU A 44 2.35 -1.10 2.93
CA LEU A 44 2.73 0.24 3.38
C LEU A 44 1.67 1.23 2.89
N ALA A 45 0.81 1.69 3.79
CA ALA A 45 -0.25 2.64 3.45
C ALA A 45 0.16 4.07 3.81
N VAL A 46 -0.03 5.02 2.89
CA VAL A 46 0.32 6.43 3.07
C VAL A 46 -0.93 7.29 2.99
N GLY A 47 -1.16 8.09 4.04
CA GLY A 47 -2.31 8.98 4.13
C GLY A 47 -2.22 10.20 3.21
N SER A 48 -3.31 10.96 3.11
CA SER A 48 -3.45 12.09 2.16
C SER A 48 -2.53 13.28 2.42
N CYS A 49 -2.03 13.43 3.64
CA CYS A 49 -1.03 14.45 3.96
C CYS A 49 0.41 13.96 3.77
N PHE A 50 0.60 12.68 3.42
CA PHE A 50 1.91 12.02 3.33
C PHE A 50 2.77 12.11 4.61
N GLY A 51 2.23 12.57 5.74
CA GLY A 51 3.00 12.71 6.98
C GLY A 51 3.28 11.38 7.71
N GLU A 52 2.61 10.30 7.31
CA GLU A 52 2.68 9.01 8.00
C GLU A 52 2.66 7.84 7.02
N VAL A 53 3.41 6.80 7.36
CA VAL A 53 3.37 5.49 6.71
C VAL A 53 2.90 4.46 7.72
N VAL A 54 1.80 3.79 7.41
CA VAL A 54 1.23 2.69 8.18
C VAL A 54 1.72 1.37 7.62
N ILE A 55 2.16 0.48 8.51
CA ILE A 55 2.57 -0.89 8.20
C ILE A 55 1.40 -1.80 8.59
N ALA A 56 0.83 -2.48 7.59
CA ALA A 56 -0.33 -3.33 7.74
C ALA A 56 -0.01 -4.78 7.34
N PHE A 57 -0.64 -5.74 8.02
CA PHE A 57 -0.52 -7.16 7.70
C PHE A 57 -1.89 -7.78 7.46
N ASP A 58 -1.98 -8.62 6.44
CA ASP A 58 -3.17 -9.44 6.22
C ASP A 58 -2.88 -10.92 6.42
N THR A 59 -3.95 -11.65 6.73
CA THR A 59 -3.95 -13.11 6.82
C THR A 59 -4.64 -13.70 5.60
N LEU A 60 -4.24 -14.90 5.20
CA LEU A 60 -4.83 -15.60 4.05
C LEU A 60 -6.36 -15.73 4.21
N ALA A 61 -6.82 -16.07 5.41
CA ALA A 61 -8.24 -16.23 5.68
C ALA A 61 -9.03 -14.93 5.50
N ASN A 62 -8.55 -13.80 6.06
CA ASN A 62 -9.21 -12.51 5.87
C ASN A 62 -9.11 -12.04 4.42
N GLY A 63 -7.91 -12.09 3.82
CA GLY A 63 -7.68 -11.65 2.44
C GLY A 63 -8.60 -12.35 1.44
N LEU A 64 -8.78 -13.66 1.56
CA LEU A 64 -9.72 -14.42 0.71
C LEU A 64 -11.18 -14.02 0.96
N ALA A 65 -11.58 -13.83 2.22
CA ALA A 65 -12.92 -13.39 2.55
C ALA A 65 -13.23 -12.00 1.96
N ARG A 66 -12.27 -11.07 2.02
CA ARG A 66 -12.38 -9.72 1.44
C ARG A 66 -12.37 -9.74 -0.08
N ALA A 67 -11.47 -10.50 -0.69
CA ALA A 67 -11.40 -10.70 -2.14
C ALA A 67 -12.74 -11.19 -2.70
N LYS A 68 -13.35 -12.21 -2.08
CA LYS A 68 -14.65 -12.76 -2.52
C LYS A 68 -15.80 -11.74 -2.42
N ARG A 69 -15.81 -10.93 -1.36
CA ARG A 69 -16.80 -9.86 -1.19
C ARG A 69 -16.61 -8.77 -2.24
N HIS A 70 -15.36 -8.37 -2.48
CA HIS A 70 -14.99 -7.39 -3.49
C HIS A 70 -15.38 -7.85 -4.90
N GLU A 71 -15.04 -9.09 -5.27
CA GLU A 71 -15.44 -9.69 -6.55
C GLU A 71 -16.96 -9.59 -6.76
N SER A 72 -17.74 -9.98 -5.75
CA SER A 72 -19.21 -9.92 -5.81
C SER A 72 -19.73 -8.50 -6.05
N LEU A 73 -19.10 -7.49 -5.45
CA LEU A 73 -19.44 -6.07 -5.62
C LEU A 73 -19.05 -5.57 -7.02
N VAL A 74 -17.82 -5.91 -7.47
CA VAL A 74 -17.28 -5.51 -8.76
C VAL A 74 -18.11 -6.09 -9.89
N VAL A 75 -18.42 -7.39 -9.86
CA VAL A 75 -19.23 -8.06 -10.88
C VAL A 75 -20.62 -7.43 -10.97
N ARG A 76 -21.28 -7.19 -9.83
CA ARG A 76 -22.59 -6.53 -9.80
C ARG A 76 -22.54 -5.13 -10.40
N THR A 77 -21.52 -4.35 -10.03
CA THR A 77 -21.34 -2.98 -10.50
C THR A 77 -21.05 -2.96 -12.00
N ARG A 78 -20.15 -3.82 -12.48
CA ARG A 78 -19.83 -3.96 -13.90
C ARG A 78 -21.06 -4.35 -14.72
N ASN A 79 -21.82 -5.36 -14.30
CA ASN A 79 -23.03 -5.79 -15.01
C ASN A 79 -24.05 -4.67 -15.14
N ARG A 80 -24.27 -3.90 -14.06
CA ARG A 80 -25.16 -2.75 -14.08
C ARG A 80 -24.66 -1.65 -15.02
N THR A 81 -23.37 -1.32 -14.96
CA THR A 81 -22.80 -0.23 -15.76
C THR A 81 -22.77 -0.59 -17.24
N LEU A 82 -22.30 -1.79 -17.60
CA LEU A 82 -22.16 -2.24 -18.98
C LEU A 82 -23.50 -2.52 -19.68
N ALA A 83 -24.60 -2.63 -18.93
CA ALA A 83 -25.95 -2.70 -19.48
C ALA A 83 -26.45 -1.35 -20.04
N THR A 84 -25.74 -0.24 -19.79
CA THR A 84 -26.09 1.08 -20.30
C THR A 84 -25.34 1.41 -21.58
N GLU A 85 -25.91 2.29 -22.41
CA GLU A 85 -25.27 2.73 -23.66
C GLU A 85 -23.90 3.39 -23.41
N PHE A 86 -23.82 4.26 -22.41
CA PHE A 86 -22.58 4.88 -22.00
C PHE A 86 -21.56 3.84 -21.52
N GLY A 87 -22.00 2.83 -20.77
CA GLY A 87 -21.13 1.82 -20.20
C GLY A 87 -20.45 0.93 -21.23
N TRP A 88 -21.18 0.39 -22.22
CA TRP A 88 -20.55 -0.46 -23.24
C TRP A 88 -19.64 0.34 -24.18
N ARG A 89 -19.98 1.60 -24.48
CA ARG A 89 -19.10 2.51 -25.25
C ARG A 89 -17.78 2.80 -24.52
N ASN A 90 -17.78 2.75 -23.19
CA ASN A 90 -16.60 2.98 -22.34
C ASN A 90 -16.12 1.68 -21.64
N VAL A 91 -16.33 0.52 -22.27
CA VAL A 91 -16.06 -0.79 -21.65
C VAL A 91 -14.62 -0.92 -21.13
N GLY A 92 -13.63 -0.42 -21.88
CA GLY A 92 -12.23 -0.46 -21.47
C GLY A 92 -11.97 0.26 -20.14
N PHE A 93 -12.57 1.44 -19.95
CA PHE A 93 -12.47 2.17 -18.68
C PHE A 93 -13.12 1.39 -17.53
N HIS A 94 -14.35 0.90 -17.73
CA HIS A 94 -15.09 0.21 -16.67
C HIS A 94 -14.53 -1.16 -16.28
N LEU A 95 -13.90 -1.87 -17.22
CA LEU A 95 -13.20 -3.10 -16.92
C LEU A 95 -11.90 -2.83 -16.14
N ASN A 96 -11.18 -1.75 -16.44
CA ASN A 96 -9.89 -1.46 -15.79
C ASN A 96 -10.00 -0.71 -14.46
N ARG A 97 -11.09 0.02 -14.20
CA ARG A 97 -11.24 0.83 -12.96
C ARG A 97 -11.42 0.00 -11.68
N SER A 98 -11.99 -1.20 -11.77
CA SER A 98 -12.29 -2.02 -10.58
C SER A 98 -11.86 -3.45 -10.83
N LEU A 99 -10.56 -3.71 -10.70
CA LEU A 99 -10.01 -5.04 -10.93
C LEU A 99 -10.48 -6.02 -9.86
N ILE A 100 -10.75 -7.25 -10.29
CA ILE A 100 -10.95 -8.38 -9.38
C ILE A 100 -9.56 -8.84 -8.98
N VAL A 101 -9.31 -8.89 -7.67
CA VAL A 101 -8.00 -9.20 -7.08
C VAL A 101 -8.16 -10.37 -6.11
N SER A 102 -7.08 -11.13 -5.92
CA SER A 102 -7.02 -12.30 -5.03
C SER A 102 -6.66 -11.96 -3.57
N HIS A 103 -6.67 -10.67 -3.22
CA HIS A 103 -6.37 -10.13 -1.91
C HIS A 103 -7.43 -9.10 -1.50
N ALA A 104 -7.40 -8.61 -0.25
CA ALA A 104 -8.20 -7.46 0.15
C ALA A 104 -7.90 -6.24 -0.75
N PRO A 105 -8.89 -5.45 -1.17
CA PRO A 105 -8.68 -4.35 -2.13
C PRO A 105 -8.07 -3.08 -1.51
N SER A 106 -8.00 -3.01 -0.17
CA SER A 106 -7.43 -1.90 0.60
C SER A 106 -6.75 -2.45 1.85
N ALA A 107 -5.66 -1.82 2.30
CA ALA A 107 -4.97 -2.15 3.54
C ALA A 107 -5.87 -1.88 4.77
N ALA A 108 -6.83 -0.96 4.67
CA ALA A 108 -7.82 -0.73 5.72
C ALA A 108 -8.75 -1.95 5.96
N GLU A 109 -8.83 -2.87 5.00
CA GLU A 109 -9.59 -4.12 5.13
C GLU A 109 -8.75 -5.31 5.63
N PHE A 110 -7.47 -5.10 5.89
CA PHE A 110 -6.59 -6.16 6.39
C PHE A 110 -6.99 -6.58 7.80
N ALA A 111 -6.58 -7.80 8.19
CA ALA A 111 -6.77 -8.27 9.56
C ALA A 111 -6.05 -7.37 10.59
N TYR A 112 -4.92 -6.77 10.21
CA TYR A 112 -4.12 -5.87 11.03
C TYR A 112 -3.79 -4.59 10.25
N PRO A 113 -4.76 -3.66 10.11
CA PRO A 113 -4.65 -2.51 9.19
C PRO A 113 -3.72 -1.40 9.69
N ASP A 114 -3.53 -1.29 11.01
CA ASP A 114 -2.68 -0.28 11.66
C ASP A 114 -1.69 -0.94 12.62
N PHE A 115 -0.97 -1.97 12.15
CA PHE A 115 -0.09 -2.74 13.04
C PHE A 115 1.06 -1.88 13.59
N ALA A 116 1.74 -1.11 12.72
CA ALA A 116 2.73 -0.13 13.14
C ALA A 116 2.61 1.14 12.30
N ARG A 117 3.15 2.25 12.81
CA ARG A 117 3.10 3.54 12.14
C ARG A 117 4.43 4.26 12.29
N MET A 118 4.84 4.92 11.22
CA MET A 118 6.02 5.76 11.21
C MET A 118 5.64 7.16 10.73
N HIS A 119 6.04 8.16 11.50
CA HIS A 119 5.80 9.58 11.19
C HIS A 119 7.03 10.22 10.55
N PHE A 120 6.79 11.04 9.51
CA PHE A 120 7.80 11.83 8.80
C PHE A 120 7.42 13.30 8.88
N ALA A 121 7.93 13.98 9.91
CA ALA A 121 7.58 15.36 10.22
C ALA A 121 7.96 16.37 9.11
N ASP A 122 8.91 16.01 8.25
CA ASP A 122 9.38 16.81 7.13
C ASP A 122 8.57 16.59 5.83
N TRP A 123 7.76 15.53 5.73
CA TRP A 123 7.00 15.24 4.50
C TRP A 123 5.78 16.13 4.35
N GLU A 124 4.95 16.26 5.39
CA GLU A 124 3.71 17.05 5.32
C GLU A 124 3.99 18.53 4.97
N PRO A 125 4.94 19.24 5.61
CA PRO A 125 5.27 20.60 5.23
C PRO A 125 5.83 20.70 3.81
N TYR A 126 6.59 19.72 3.35
CA TYR A 126 7.17 19.70 2.01
C TYR A 126 6.10 19.52 0.92
N PHE A 127 5.17 18.60 1.13
CA PHE A 127 4.13 18.28 0.14
C PHE A 127 2.92 19.20 0.17
N LEU A 128 2.64 19.85 1.30
CA LEU A 128 1.52 20.79 1.45
C LEU A 128 1.94 22.26 1.28
N ASP A 129 3.20 22.53 0.92
CA ASP A 129 3.69 23.89 0.70
C ASP A 129 2.97 24.55 -0.48
N ARG A 130 2.14 25.55 -0.18
CA ARG A 130 1.37 26.32 -1.16
C ARG A 130 2.21 27.33 -1.93
N ASP A 131 3.41 27.64 -1.44
CA ASP A 131 4.32 28.59 -2.08
C ASP A 131 5.20 27.91 -3.16
N ARG A 132 5.13 26.57 -3.29
CA ARG A 132 5.68 25.82 -4.44
C ARG A 132 4.63 25.69 -5.54
N PRO A 133 4.76 26.41 -6.67
CA PRO A 133 3.79 26.32 -7.76
C PRO A 133 3.91 24.95 -8.45
N ALA A 134 2.83 24.16 -8.41
CA ALA A 134 2.57 23.03 -9.29
C ALA A 134 3.74 22.05 -9.50
N GLU A 135 4.42 21.60 -8.43
CA GLU A 135 5.33 20.45 -8.52
C GLU A 135 4.55 19.17 -8.87
N ASP A 136 5.25 18.23 -9.53
CA ASP A 136 4.75 16.91 -9.90
C ASP A 136 4.10 16.18 -8.71
N ASP A 137 3.08 15.36 -8.98
CA ASP A 137 2.34 14.59 -7.97
C ASP A 137 3.30 13.87 -6.99
N PRO A 138 3.26 14.22 -5.68
CA PRO A 138 4.17 13.66 -4.69
C PRO A 138 4.07 12.14 -4.54
N THR A 139 2.95 11.56 -4.99
CA THR A 139 2.75 10.12 -5.07
C THR A 139 3.90 9.42 -5.81
N GLY A 140 4.48 10.05 -6.84
CA GLY A 140 5.58 9.46 -7.61
C GLY A 140 6.84 9.21 -6.78
N LYS A 141 7.29 10.21 -6.01
CA LYS A 141 8.48 10.08 -5.14
C LYS A 141 8.25 9.04 -4.05
N VAL A 142 7.07 9.07 -3.42
CA VAL A 142 6.68 8.11 -2.39
C VAL A 142 6.58 6.71 -2.97
N ALA A 143 6.04 6.54 -4.18
CA ALA A 143 5.96 5.23 -4.83
C ALA A 143 7.34 4.62 -5.11
N VAL A 144 8.30 5.43 -5.58
CA VAL A 144 9.69 4.98 -5.78
C VAL A 144 10.32 4.55 -4.46
N LEU A 145 10.13 5.34 -3.40
CA LEU A 145 10.59 5.01 -2.06
C LEU A 145 10.02 3.66 -1.57
N LEU A 146 8.69 3.50 -1.61
CA LEU A 146 8.02 2.30 -1.12
C LEU A 146 8.37 1.05 -1.96
N GLN A 147 8.58 1.20 -3.28
CA GLN A 147 9.11 0.13 -4.12
C GLN A 147 10.53 -0.28 -3.68
N GLY A 148 11.41 0.67 -3.37
CA GLY A 148 12.75 0.41 -2.85
C GLY A 148 12.73 -0.30 -1.49
N VAL A 149 11.82 0.11 -0.60
CA VAL A 149 11.61 -0.55 0.70
C VAL A 149 11.08 -1.97 0.51
N ALA A 150 10.08 -2.17 -0.34
CA ALA A 150 9.54 -3.49 -0.66
C ALA A 150 10.60 -4.44 -1.22
N ASN A 151 11.46 -3.94 -2.12
CA ASN A 151 12.61 -4.70 -2.62
C ASN A 151 13.58 -5.06 -1.49
N SER A 152 13.94 -4.10 -0.64
CA SER A 152 14.85 -4.31 0.48
C SER A 152 14.33 -5.35 1.48
N ILE A 153 13.02 -5.35 1.77
CA ILE A 153 12.38 -6.34 2.66
C ILE A 153 12.56 -7.76 2.11
N VAL A 154 12.33 -7.94 0.81
CA VAL A 154 12.44 -9.25 0.15
C VAL A 154 13.90 -9.68 0.04
N ASP A 155 14.78 -8.80 -0.45
CA ASP A 155 16.17 -9.13 -0.77
C ASP A 155 16.99 -9.41 0.51
N ARG A 156 16.65 -8.75 1.63
CA ARG A 156 17.24 -9.04 2.95
C ARG A 156 16.65 -10.29 3.63
N GLY A 157 15.66 -10.93 3.03
CA GLY A 157 15.02 -12.13 3.57
C GLY A 157 14.23 -11.90 4.85
N LEU A 158 13.74 -10.67 5.11
CA LEU A 158 13.08 -10.32 6.37
C LEU A 158 11.79 -11.13 6.59
N LEU A 159 11.13 -11.53 5.51
CA LEU A 159 9.87 -12.28 5.49
C LEU A 159 10.02 -13.73 5.96
N ARG A 160 11.25 -14.27 6.04
CA ARG A 160 11.50 -15.67 6.48
C ARG A 160 11.05 -15.96 7.91
N ARG A 161 10.78 -14.91 8.71
CA ARG A 161 10.29 -15.01 10.08
C ARG A 161 8.78 -15.25 10.17
N LEU A 162 8.05 -15.04 9.07
CA LEU A 162 6.60 -15.16 9.02
C LEU A 162 6.19 -16.54 8.53
N ASN A 163 5.04 -17.03 8.99
CA ASN A 163 4.33 -18.12 8.34
C ASN A 163 3.62 -17.58 7.08
N LEU A 164 4.22 -17.77 5.91
CA LEU A 164 3.78 -17.14 4.66
C LEU A 164 2.75 -17.98 3.90
N ALA A 165 1.70 -17.32 3.41
CA ALA A 165 0.83 -17.85 2.38
C ALA A 165 1.52 -17.86 1.01
N SER A 166 0.99 -18.65 0.08
CA SER A 166 1.50 -18.75 -1.28
C SER A 166 0.42 -18.34 -2.30
N PRO A 167 0.66 -17.31 -3.13
CA PRO A 167 1.76 -16.35 -3.04
C PRO A 167 1.63 -15.42 -1.82
N PHE A 168 2.75 -14.82 -1.42
CA PHE A 168 2.80 -13.73 -0.45
C PHE A 168 3.06 -12.40 -1.16
N TYR A 169 2.32 -11.36 -0.80
CA TYR A 169 2.42 -10.05 -1.44
C TYR A 169 3.04 -9.00 -0.51
N VAL A 170 3.88 -8.14 -1.09
CA VAL A 170 4.29 -6.87 -0.51
C VAL A 170 3.74 -5.76 -1.38
N GLY A 171 3.05 -4.79 -0.78
CA GLY A 171 2.37 -3.73 -1.51
C GLY A 171 2.39 -2.38 -0.83
N ALA A 172 1.78 -1.40 -1.49
CA ALA A 172 1.58 -0.06 -0.96
C ALA A 172 0.20 0.47 -1.32
N GLU A 173 -0.39 1.24 -0.42
CA GLU A 173 -1.64 1.97 -0.67
C GLU A 173 -1.34 3.47 -0.60
N PHE A 174 -1.76 4.19 -1.64
CA PHE A 174 -1.55 5.63 -1.75
C PHE A 174 -2.87 6.34 -1.54
N ALA A 175 -2.82 7.60 -1.09
CA ALA A 175 -3.99 8.45 -0.91
C ALA A 175 -4.68 8.90 -2.22
N ARG A 176 -4.43 8.18 -3.31
CA ARG A 176 -5.03 8.34 -4.62
C ARG A 176 -6.05 7.25 -4.83
N GLU A 177 -7.33 7.65 -4.88
CA GLU A 177 -8.46 6.74 -5.06
C GLU A 177 -8.37 5.91 -6.35
N ASP A 178 -7.63 6.39 -7.36
CA ASP A 178 -7.47 5.71 -8.64
C ASP A 178 -6.35 4.66 -8.66
N LEU A 179 -5.45 4.66 -7.66
CA LEU A 179 -4.38 3.66 -7.52
C LEU A 179 -4.77 2.53 -6.55
N GLY A 180 -5.39 2.88 -5.41
CA GLY A 180 -5.74 1.92 -4.37
C GLY A 180 -4.52 1.16 -3.81
N LEU A 181 -4.75 -0.06 -3.32
CA LEU A 181 -3.69 -0.98 -2.91
C LEU A 181 -3.00 -1.61 -4.13
N VAL A 182 -1.71 -1.35 -4.27
CA VAL A 182 -0.87 -1.84 -5.37
C VAL A 182 0.09 -2.91 -4.86
N VAL A 183 0.18 -4.04 -5.57
CA VAL A 183 1.19 -5.08 -5.32
C VAL A 183 2.51 -4.64 -5.95
N LEU A 184 3.55 -4.50 -5.11
CA LEU A 184 4.89 -4.08 -5.54
C LEU A 184 5.83 -5.28 -5.73
N ARG A 185 5.64 -6.35 -4.95
CA ARG A 185 6.35 -7.63 -5.05
C ARG A 185 5.43 -8.79 -4.72
N ALA A 186 5.59 -9.88 -5.46
CA ALA A 186 5.03 -11.18 -5.12
C ALA A 186 6.17 -12.17 -4.88
N THR A 187 6.05 -12.94 -3.80
CA THR A 187 7.07 -13.89 -3.33
C THR A 187 6.39 -15.17 -2.84
N ASN A 188 7.17 -16.16 -2.39
CA ASN A 188 6.63 -17.43 -1.88
C ASN A 188 5.65 -18.10 -2.85
N TRP A 189 6.00 -18.15 -4.13
CA TRP A 189 5.18 -18.75 -5.18
C TRP A 189 4.98 -20.25 -4.94
N PRO A 190 3.82 -20.83 -5.34
CA PRO A 190 3.63 -22.27 -5.28
C PRO A 190 4.60 -22.95 -6.26
N SER A 191 5.17 -24.07 -5.84
CA SER A 191 6.04 -24.91 -6.68
C SER A 191 5.26 -25.68 -7.73
#